data_AF-A0A699IXG4-F1
#
_entry.id   AF-A0A699IXG4-F1
#
_cell.length_a   1.000
_cell.length_b   1.000
_cell.length_c   1.000
_cell.angle_alpha   90.00
_cell.angle_beta   90.00
_cell.angle_gamma   90.00
#
_symmetry.space_group_name_H-M   'P 1'
#
loop_
_entity.id
_entity.type
_entity.pdbx_description
1 polymer ?
#
loop_
_entity_poly.entity_id
_entity_poly.type
_entity_poly.pdbx_seq_one_letter_code
_entity_poly.pdbx_strand_id
1 'polypeptide(L)' 'MTTLAEYMIVAGADNRPLMLDKPQYESWKSRMKLYIQGKENGRIILNSIENGPLIWPTVGQEDGTVRLKTYEELSEKEKL' A
#
# COMPACT_ATOMS: atom_id res chain seq x y z
N MET A 1 28.46 -11.80 25.06
CA MET A 1 27.45 -11.13 25.89
C MET A 1 27.18 -9.80 25.23
N THR A 2 26.09 -9.68 24.50
CA THR A 2 25.65 -8.42 23.90
C THR A 2 25.00 -7.58 24.99
N THR A 3 25.41 -6.31 25.11
CA THR A 3 25.06 -5.45 26.24
C THR A 3 23.92 -4.50 25.85
N LEU A 4 23.10 -4.08 26.82
CA LEU A 4 21.93 -3.20 26.61
C LEU A 4 22.28 -1.91 25.84
N ALA A 5 23.55 -1.47 25.89
CA ALA A 5 24.09 -0.32 25.18
C ALA A 5 24.03 -0.47 23.64
N GLU A 6 24.10 -1.68 23.10
CA GLU A 6 24.04 -1.92 21.64
C GLU A 6 22.64 -1.63 21.05
N TYR A 7 21.60 -1.58 21.90
CA TYR A 7 20.22 -1.26 21.50
C TYR A 7 19.81 0.19 21.80
N MET A 8 20.66 0.98 22.46
CA MET A 8 20.36 2.38 22.76
C MET A 8 20.66 3.27 21.55
N ILE A 9 19.63 3.60 20.78
CA ILE A 9 19.73 4.57 19.68
C ILE A 9 19.79 5.99 20.29
N VAL A 10 20.94 6.65 20.15
CA VAL A 10 21.12 8.07 20.48
C VAL A 10 20.35 8.93 19.48
N ALA A 11 19.46 9.80 19.95
CA ALA A 11 18.71 10.72 19.09
C ALA A 11 19.68 11.66 18.35
N GLY A 12 19.63 11.65 17.02
CA GLY A 12 20.51 12.46 16.16
C GLY A 12 21.76 11.73 15.65
N ALA A 13 22.02 10.51 16.11
CA ALA A 13 23.10 9.69 15.58
C ALA A 13 22.63 9.00 14.26
N ASP A 14 23.54 8.85 13.28
CA ASP A 14 23.24 8.33 11.93
C ASP A 14 23.11 6.79 11.88
N ASN A 15 22.65 6.23 12.99
CA ASN A 15 22.36 4.82 13.24
C ASN A 15 20.85 4.60 13.36
N ARG A 16 20.07 5.44 12.67
CA ARG A 16 18.64 5.18 12.46
C ARG A 16 18.55 3.84 11.71
N PRO A 17 17.81 2.85 12.23
CA PRO A 17 17.62 1.62 11.49
C PRO A 17 17.07 1.97 10.11
N LEU A 18 17.67 1.41 9.06
CA LEU A 18 17.14 1.54 7.71
C LEU A 18 15.66 1.16 7.79
N MET A 19 14.78 2.06 7.36
CA MET A 19 13.32 1.89 7.45
C MET A 19 12.82 0.61 6.74
N LEU A 20 13.72 -0.03 5.97
CA LEU A 20 13.54 -1.26 5.21
C LEU A 20 14.55 -2.35 5.60
N ASP A 21 15.12 -2.30 6.82
CA ASP A 21 15.95 -3.39 7.30
C ASP A 21 15.11 -4.68 7.34
N LYS A 22 15.67 -5.80 6.87
CA LYS A 22 14.95 -7.08 6.68
C LYS A 22 14.11 -7.51 7.90
N PRO A 23 14.58 -7.41 9.16
CA PRO A 23 13.76 -7.80 10.31
C PRO A 23 12.55 -6.87 10.55
N GLN A 24 12.56 -5.64 10.02
CA GLN A 24 11.50 -4.66 10.21
C GLN A 24 10.49 -4.65 9.05
N TYR A 25 10.82 -5.32 7.94
CA TYR A 25 9.95 -5.41 6.76
C TYR A 25 8.56 -5.96 7.09
N GLU A 26 8.47 -7.04 7.86
CA GLU A 26 7.16 -7.61 8.22
C GLU A 26 6.33 -6.69 9.14
N SER A 27 7.01 -5.93 10.02
CA SER A 27 6.35 -4.92 10.85
C SER A 27 5.84 -3.75 10.01
N TRP A 28 6.66 -3.25 9.08
CA TRP A 28 6.27 -2.21 8.13
C TRP A 28 5.10 -2.65 7.25
N LYS A 29 5.18 -3.86 6.69
CA LYS A 29 4.13 -4.47 5.86
C LYS A 29 2.81 -4.60 6.63
N SER A 30 2.86 -5.04 7.89
CA SER A 30 1.68 -5.13 8.75
C SER A 30 1.05 -3.77 9.03
N ARG A 31 1.88 -2.75 9.32
CA ARG A 31 1.41 -1.37 9.51
C ARG A 31 0.76 -0.79 8.25
N MET A 32 1.35 -1.05 7.08
CA MET A 32 0.77 -0.62 5.81
C MET A 32 -0.54 -1.33 5.51
N LYS A 33 -0.64 -2.64 5.77
CA LYS A 33 -1.91 -3.37 5.60
C LYS A 33 -3.03 -2.81 6.47
N LEU A 34 -2.74 -2.52 7.75
CA LEU A 34 -3.71 -1.90 8.67
C LEU A 34 -4.11 -0.49 8.23
N TYR A 35 -3.15 0.33 7.81
CA TYR A 35 -3.41 1.68 7.30
C TYR A 35 -4.32 1.64 6.07
N ILE A 36 -4.02 0.76 5.12
CA ILE A 36 -4.80 0.58 3.89
C ILE A 36 -6.22 0.14 4.22
N GLN A 37 -6.41 -0.82 5.14
CA GLN A 37 -7.73 -1.29 5.55
C GLN A 37 -8.65 -0.17 6.11
N GLY A 38 -8.07 0.89 6.70
CA GLY A 38 -8.82 2.04 7.20
C GLY A 38 -9.18 3.10 6.14
N LYS A 39 -8.82 2.90 4.87
CA LYS A 39 -9.14 3.82 3.78
C LYS A 39 -10.39 3.38 3.03
N GLU A 40 -11.12 4.35 2.48
CA GLU A 40 -12.28 4.11 1.61
C GLU A 40 -11.96 3.15 0.45
N ASN A 41 -10.82 3.37 -0.20
CA ASN A 41 -10.34 2.52 -1.31
C ASN A 41 -9.44 1.38 -0.82
N GLY A 42 -9.42 1.13 0.49
CA GLY A 42 -8.49 0.23 1.16
C GLY A 42 -8.52 -1.19 0.61
N ARG A 43 -9.74 -1.69 0.37
CA ARG A 43 -9.96 -3.04 -0.14
C ARG A 43 -9.38 -3.24 -1.55
N ILE A 44 -9.51 -2.24 -2.42
CA ILE A 44 -8.98 -2.28 -3.80
C ILE A 44 -7.46 -2.16 -3.82
N ILE A 45 -6.90 -1.29 -3.00
CA ILE A 45 -5.45 -1.14 -2.87
C ILE A 45 -4.85 -2.46 -2.38
N LEU A 46 -5.48 -3.09 -1.38
CA LEU A 46 -5.05 -4.40 -0.88
C LEU A 46 -5.15 -5.49 -1.96
N ASN A 47 -6.27 -5.52 -2.70
CA ASN A 47 -6.48 -6.46 -3.81
C ASN A 47 -5.40 -6.29 -4.90
N SER A 48 -5.03 -5.05 -5.22
CA SER A 48 -3.99 -4.78 -6.22
C SER A 48 -2.57 -5.14 -5.74
N ILE A 49 -2.29 -5.04 -4.44
CA ILE A 49 -1.02 -5.51 -3.88
C ILE A 49 -0.93 -7.04 -3.91
N GLU A 50 -2.04 -7.74 -3.65
CA GLU A 50 -2.08 -9.20 -3.56
C GLU A 50 -2.16 -9.88 -4.95
N ASN A 51 -2.94 -9.30 -5.87
CA ASN A 51 -3.22 -9.91 -7.18
C ASN A 51 -2.58 -9.17 -8.37
N GLY A 52 -1.85 -8.07 -8.12
CA GLY A 52 -1.18 -7.27 -9.15
C GLY A 52 -2.00 -6.06 -9.64
N PRO A 53 -1.54 -5.36 -10.69
CA PRO A 53 -2.20 -4.16 -11.19
C PRO A 53 -3.68 -4.42 -11.50
N LEU A 54 -4.58 -3.64 -10.90
CA LEU A 54 -6.00 -3.72 -11.22
C LEU A 54 -6.20 -3.34 -12.70
N ILE A 55 -6.84 -4.21 -13.48
CA ILE A 55 -7.24 -3.87 -14.85
C ILE A 55 -8.46 -2.96 -14.74
N TRP A 56 -8.26 -1.66 -14.92
CA TRP A 56 -9.32 -0.68 -14.89
C TRP A 56 -10.22 -0.84 -16.12
N PRO A 57 -11.55 -1.03 -15.96
CA PRO A 57 -12.47 -1.07 -17.08
C PRO A 57 -12.49 0.29 -17.80
N THR A 58 -12.67 0.24 -19.10
CA THR A 58 -12.79 1.42 -19.97
C THR A 58 -14.26 1.73 -20.27
N VAL A 59 -14.56 3.02 -20.44
CA VAL A 59 -15.86 3.52 -20.87
C VAL A 59 -15.71 4.22 -22.22
N GLY A 60 -16.61 3.88 -23.15
CA GLY A 60 -16.71 4.57 -24.43
C GLY A 60 -17.44 5.90 -24.26
N GLN A 61 -16.86 6.96 -24.81
CA GLN A 61 -17.45 8.29 -24.86
C GLN A 61 -18.24 8.46 -26.17
N GLU A 62 -19.19 9.40 -26.20
CA GLU A 62 -20.07 9.63 -27.37
C GLU A 62 -19.29 10.09 -28.62
N ASP A 63 -18.12 10.69 -28.43
CA ASP A 63 -17.20 11.09 -29.50
C ASP A 63 -16.34 9.93 -30.06
N GLY A 64 -16.56 8.70 -29.58
CA GLY A 64 -15.85 7.49 -29.99
C GLY A 64 -14.51 7.29 -29.27
N THR A 65 -14.12 8.19 -28.37
CA THR A 65 -12.92 8.02 -27.55
C THR A 65 -13.17 7.03 -26.42
N VAL A 66 -12.11 6.37 -25.94
CA VAL A 66 -12.18 5.41 -24.84
C VAL A 66 -11.32 5.92 -23.69
N ARG A 67 -11.92 6.07 -22.50
CA ARG A 67 -11.21 6.46 -21.27
C ARG A 67 -11.35 5.41 -20.19
N LEU A 68 -10.39 5.34 -19.27
CA LEU A 68 -10.52 4.49 -18.08
C LEU A 68 -11.62 5.05 -17.16
N LYS A 69 -12.40 4.15 -16.56
CA LYS A 69 -13.36 4.52 -15.53
C LYS A 69 -12.64 5.11 -14.32
N THR A 70 -13.22 6.13 -13.70
CA THR A 70 -12.80 6.56 -12.36
C THR A 70 -13.32 5.59 -11.30
N TYR A 71 -12.84 5.73 -10.05
CA TYR A 71 -13.26 4.87 -8.95
C TYR A 71 -14.78 4.95 -8.69
N GLU A 72 -15.35 6.15 -8.81
CA GLU A 72 -16.76 6.42 -8.60
C GLU A 72 -17.64 5.76 -9.69
N GLU A 73 -17.07 5.54 -10.88
CA GLU A 73 -17.73 4.90 -12.03
C GLU A 73 -17.64 3.36 -12.01
N LEU A 74 -16.85 2.77 -11.09
CA LEU A 74 -16.80 1.32 -10.92
C LEU A 74 -18.09 0.79 -10.29
N SER A 75 -18.62 -0.30 -10.83
CA SER A 75 -19.69 -1.06 -10.20
C SER A 75 -19.18 -1.80 -8.95
N GLU A 76 -20.08 -2.15 -8.04
CA GLU A 76 -19.74 -2.89 -6.82
C GLU A 76 -19.06 -4.24 -7.08
N LYS A 77 -19.28 -4.85 -8.26
CA LYS A 77 -18.59 -6.07 -8.68
C LYS A 77 -17.17 -5.81 -9.20
N GLU A 78 -16.95 -4.65 -9.83
CA GLU A 78 -15.62 -4.23 -10.31
C GLU A 78 -14.74 -3.71 -9.15
N LYS A 79 -15.36 -3.25 -8.05
CA LYS A 79 -14.67 -2.86 -6.81
C LYS A 79 -14.30 -4.05 -5.90
N LEU A 80 -14.67 -5.28 -6.28
CA LEU A 80 -14.67 -6.46 -5.41
C LEU A 80 -13.45 -7.36 -5.60
#